data_AF-A0A6A0HCM1-F1
#
_entry.id   AF-A0A6A0HCM1-F1
#
_cell.length_a   1.000
_cell.length_b   1.000
_cell.length_c   1.000
_cell.angle_alpha   90.00
_cell.angle_beta   90.00
_cell.angle_gamma   90.00
#
_symmetry.space_group_name_H-M   'P 1'
#
loop_
_entity.id
_entity.type
_entity.pdbx_description
1 polymer ?
#
loop_
_entity_poly.entity_id
_entity_poly.type
_entity_poly.pdbx_seq_one_letter_code
_entity_poly.pdbx_strand_id
1 'polypeptide(L)' 'MNYLTPKRRAEIIDLLIRGLERLEYRGYDSAGIGIDSLSEGVTLIKQEGKVKRLRDEIERLKDSLDMDRELD' A
#
# COMPACT_ATOMS: atom_id res chain seq x y z
N MET A 1 -4.22 17.55 -9.96
CA MET A 1 -5.12 16.83 -10.89
C MET A 1 -4.26 15.70 -11.44
N ASN A 2 -4.42 14.48 -10.91
CA ASN A 2 -3.45 13.37 -11.11
C ASN A 2 -4.09 12.27 -11.94
N TYR A 3 -4.54 12.61 -13.14
CA TYR A 3 -5.17 11.68 -14.07
C TYR A 3 -4.21 11.40 -15.22
N LEU A 4 -4.04 10.12 -15.60
CA LEU A 4 -3.07 9.68 -16.61
C LEU A 4 -1.65 10.20 -16.34
N THR A 5 -1.26 10.16 -15.07
CA THR A 5 0.09 10.53 -14.65
C THR A 5 0.79 9.24 -14.26
N PRO A 6 1.81 8.82 -15.02
CA PRO A 6 2.57 7.62 -14.68
C PRO A 6 3.11 7.70 -13.26
N LYS A 7 2.90 6.64 -12.51
CA LYS A 7 3.38 6.52 -11.13
C LYS A 7 3.96 5.16 -10.88
N ARG A 8 5.09 5.14 -10.16
CA ARG A 8 5.62 3.87 -9.66
C ARG A 8 4.71 3.34 -8.59
N ARG A 9 4.55 2.02 -8.56
CA ARG A 9 3.79 1.33 -7.52
C ARG A 9 4.26 1.72 -6.10
N ALA A 10 5.56 1.87 -5.90
CA ALA A 10 6.12 2.37 -4.65
C ALA A 10 5.54 3.74 -4.21
N GLU A 11 5.34 4.67 -5.14
CA GLU A 11 4.76 5.99 -4.85
C GLU A 11 3.29 5.89 -4.44
N ILE A 12 2.54 4.99 -5.09
CA ILE A 12 1.13 4.74 -4.76
C ILE A 12 1.02 4.13 -3.37
N ILE A 13 1.83 3.11 -3.07
CA ILE A 13 1.83 2.44 -1.77
C ILE A 13 2.20 3.42 -0.65
N ASP A 14 3.24 4.24 -0.82
CA ASP A 14 3.61 5.23 0.19
C ASP A 14 2.51 6.29 0.37
N LEU A 15 1.82 6.69 -0.71
CA LEU A 15 0.67 7.58 -0.62
C LEU A 15 -0.49 6.96 0.19
N LEU A 16 -0.82 5.70 -0.07
CA LEU A 16 -1.86 4.97 0.66
C LEU A 16 -1.53 4.86 2.15
N ILE A 17 -0.29 4.50 2.48
CA ILE A 17 0.16 4.36 3.88
C ILE A 17 0.14 5.70 4.62
N ARG A 18 0.63 6.78 4.01
CA ARG A 18 0.52 8.14 4.60
C ARG A 18 -0.94 8.55 4.82
N GLY A 19 -1.84 8.15 3.92
CA GLY A 19 -3.28 8.34 4.08
C GLY A 19 -3.83 7.63 5.30
N LEU A 20 -3.46 6.36 5.49
CA LEU A 20 -3.86 5.57 6.66
C LEU A 20 -3.28 6.12 7.97
N GLU A 21 -2.00 6.52 7.99
CA GLU A 21 -1.34 7.15 9.15
C GLU A 21 -2.12 8.41 9.62
N ARG A 22 -2.65 9.20 8.67
CA ARG A 22 -3.50 10.37 8.98
C ARG A 22 -4.88 10.02 9.51
N LEU A 23 -5.36 8.79 9.33
CA LEU A 23 -6.65 8.31 9.83
C LEU A 23 -6.52 7.51 11.13
N GLU A 24 -5.30 7.08 11.49
CA GLU A 24 -5.02 6.23 12.66
C GLU A 24 -5.51 6.87 13.98
N TYR A 25 -5.52 8.20 14.08
CA TYR A 25 -6.02 8.92 15.27
C TYR A 25 -7.48 8.59 15.64
N ARG A 26 -8.26 8.02 14.71
CA ARG A 26 -9.65 7.59 14.94
C ARG A 26 -9.75 6.29 15.75
N GLY A 27 -8.62 5.67 16.08
CA GLY A 27 -8.58 4.48 16.95
C GLY A 27 -8.87 3.17 16.22
N TYR A 28 -8.43 3.05 14.96
CA TYR A 28 -8.48 1.76 14.27
C TYR A 28 -7.48 0.78 14.89
N ASP A 29 -7.93 -0.46 15.10
CA ASP A 29 -7.15 -1.56 15.67
C ASP A 29 -6.50 -2.45 14.60
N SER A 30 -6.69 -2.13 13.31
CA SER A 30 -6.17 -2.87 12.17
C SER A 30 -6.14 -1.98 10.92
N ALA A 31 -5.31 -2.35 9.94
CA ALA A 31 -5.22 -1.65 8.66
C ALA A 31 -4.85 -2.61 7.53
N GLY A 32 -5.17 -2.23 6.29
CA GLY A 32 -4.76 -2.97 5.11
C GLY A 32 -4.86 -2.17 3.83
N ILE A 33 -4.17 -2.64 2.79
CA ILE A 33 -4.24 -2.11 1.43
C ILE A 33 -4.48 -3.24 0.43
N GLY A 34 -5.18 -2.93 -0.66
CA GLY A 34 -5.29 -3.79 -1.83
C GLY A 34 -4.51 -3.17 -2.98
N ILE A 35 -3.66 -3.96 -3.62
CA ILE A 35 -2.84 -3.54 -4.77
C ILE A 35 -3.15 -4.48 -5.92
N ASP A 36 -3.16 -3.97 -7.14
CA ASP A 36 -3.35 -4.78 -8.34
C ASP A 36 -2.24 -5.83 -8.49
N SER A 37 -2.60 -7.04 -8.87
CA SER A 37 -1.65 -8.13 -9.14
C SER A 37 -1.79 -8.62 -10.57
N LEU A 38 -0.67 -8.95 -11.20
CA LEU A 38 -0.62 -9.46 -12.56
C LEU A 38 -1.25 -10.87 -12.67
N SER A 39 -1.16 -11.67 -11.61
CA SER A 39 -1.63 -13.07 -11.60
C SER A 39 -3.01 -13.25 -10.99
N GLU A 40 -3.33 -12.52 -9.91
CA GLU A 40 -4.50 -12.80 -9.06
C GLU A 40 -5.50 -11.63 -8.97
N GLY A 41 -5.36 -10.63 -9.85
CA GLY A 41 -6.23 -9.45 -9.91
C GLY A 41 -5.92 -8.44 -8.81
N VAL A 42 -6.00 -8.83 -7.53
CA VAL A 42 -5.70 -7.97 -6.38
C VAL A 42 -4.98 -8.75 -5.27
N THR A 43 -3.82 -8.25 -4.85
CA THR A 43 -3.14 -8.70 -3.63
C THR A 43 -3.59 -7.85 -2.45
N LEU A 44 -4.05 -8.52 -1.37
CA LEU A 44 -4.46 -7.88 -0.13
C LEU A 44 -3.37 -8.03 0.94
N ILE A 45 -2.93 -6.92 1.52
CA ILE A 45 -1.99 -6.91 2.64
C ILE A 45 -2.72 -6.31 3.84
N LYS A 46 -2.85 -7.08 4.92
CA LYS A 46 -3.59 -6.69 6.14
C LYS A 46 -2.72 -6.94 7.36
N GLN A 47 -2.79 -6.06 8.34
CA GLN A 47 -2.11 -6.20 9.63
C GLN A 47 -3.00 -5.69 10.76
N GLU A 48 -3.01 -6.44 11.86
CA GLU A 48 -3.58 -5.99 13.13
C GLU A 48 -2.64 -5.00 13.82
N GLY A 49 -3.20 -4.08 14.57
CA GLY A 49 -2.51 -3.00 15.26
C GLY A 49 -2.30 -1.77 14.39
N LYS A 50 -1.27 -1.00 14.77
CA LYS A 50 -0.95 0.29 14.14
C LYS A 50 -0.54 0.14 12.68
N VAL A 51 -0.78 1.18 11.88
CA VAL A 51 -0.39 1.32 10.46
C VAL A 51 1.11 1.08 10.28
N LYS A 52 1.94 1.39 11.28
CA LYS A 52 3.37 1.02 11.26
C LYS A 52 3.61 -0.46 10.99
N ARG A 53 2.82 -1.37 11.57
CA ARG A 53 2.97 -2.82 11.35
C ARG A 53 2.64 -3.20 9.91
N LEU A 54 1.64 -2.54 9.32
CA LEU A 54 1.33 -2.68 7.90
C LEU A 54 2.49 -2.19 7.02
N ARG A 55 3.10 -1.04 7.32
CA ARG A 55 4.29 -0.55 6.61
C ARG A 55 5.45 -1.54 6.71
N ASP A 56 5.71 -2.09 7.88
CA ASP A 56 6.78 -3.07 8.09
C ASP A 56 6.53 -4.37 7.31
N GLU A 57 5.27 -4.81 7.20
CA GLU A 57 4.89 -5.98 6.37
C GLU A 57 5.08 -5.72 4.88
N ILE A 58 4.69 -4.53 4.40
CA ILE A 58 4.89 -4.14 2.99
C ILE A 58 6.37 -4.12 2.64
N GLU A 59 7.24 -3.62 3.52
CA GLU A 59 8.70 -3.62 3.27
C GLU A 59 9.26 -5.05 3.24
N ARG A 60 8.71 -5.99 4.04
CA ARG A 60 9.07 -7.42 3.95
C ARG A 60 8.66 -8.04 2.63
N LEU A 61 7.53 -7.62 2.07
CA LEU A 61 6.98 -8.16 0.82
C LEU A 61 7.50 -7.43 -0.42
N LYS A 62 8.36 -6.42 -0.27
CA LYS A 62 8.83 -5.54 -1.34
C LYS A 62 9.28 -6.27 -2.61
N ASP A 63 10.03 -7.35 -2.45
CA ASP A 63 10.56 -8.15 -3.56
C ASP A 63 9.47 -8.89 -4.34
N SER A 64 8.35 -9.20 -3.69
CA SER A 64 7.19 -9.87 -4.30
C SER A 64 6.14 -8.91 -4.87
N LEU A 65 6.28 -7.60 -4.62
CA LEU A 65 5.26 -6.59 -4.95
C LEU A 65 5.58 -5.79 -6.21
N ASP A 66 6.65 -6.10 -6.95
CA ASP A 66 7.07 -5.39 -8.17
C ASP A 66 7.07 -3.86 -7.99
N MET A 67 7.77 -3.38 -6.96
CA MET A 67 7.70 -1.98 -6.50
C MET A 67 8.12 -0.94 -7.55
N ASP A 68 8.97 -1.36 -8.50
CA ASP A 68 9.49 -0.53 -9.58
C ASP A 68 8.57 -0.47 -10.80
N ARG A 69 7.45 -1.21 -10.80
CA ARG A 69 6.47 -1.16 -11.88
C ARG A 69 5.91 0.26 -12.04
N GLU A 70 6.02 0.81 -13.25
CA GLU A 70 5.28 2.00 -13.66
C GLU A 70 3.86 1.61 -14.06
N LEU A 71 2.91 2.45 -13.65
CA LEU A 71 1.49 2.31 -13.93
C LEU A 71 1.07 3.52 -14.76
N ASP A 72 0.55 3.25 -15.95
CA ASP A 72 0.27 4.22 -17.02
C ASP A 72 -1.20 4.71 -16.99
#